data_AF-A3IPT2-F1
#
_entry.id   AF-A3IPT2-F1
#
_cell.length_a   1.000
_cell.length_b   1.000
_cell.length_c   1.000
_cell.angle_alpha   90.00
_cell.angle_beta   90.00
_cell.angle_gamma   90.00
#
_symmetry.space_group_name_H-M   'P 1'
#
loop_
_entity.id
_entity.type
_entity.pdbx_description
1 polymer ?
#
loop_
_entity_poly.entity_id
_entity_poly.type
_entity_poly.pdbx_seq_one_letter_code
_entity_poly.pdbx_strand_id
1 'polypeptide(L)'
;MRNTYGYYWYFGFSFGLGFLVLVAFFLLQWLHIPTGNFIDWVIGVASFWWLLAIVTVPWNVYFDAKEVAAEAASSQDKGISVDSKQLNYVKTVSRGALLVAIALHFLSALGLYELAALGISSVGYVSSFATLLLTALRPAIRGYQYLAYRLSSIRKEIKYPREDILELRNRFNLLEKTVNALNDKLNADNPNSWINQQEKNWDRTRQDVIKIALQLDKLEAKNSLEHEEISKEARKAISQLTEDSNFLHQVREIIRFVKTA
;
A
#
# COMPACT_ATOMS: atom_id res chain seq x y z
N MET A 1 3.75 9.53 -12.96
CA MET A 1 2.81 10.55 -13.47
C MET A 1 3.64 11.69 -14.04
N ARG A 2 3.65 11.85 -15.37
CA ARG A 2 4.41 12.92 -16.04
C ARG A 2 3.61 14.21 -15.87
N ASN A 3 4.24 15.24 -15.33
CA ASN A 3 3.57 16.47 -14.90
C ASN A 3 3.05 17.25 -16.14
N THR A 4 1.80 17.03 -16.53
CA THR A 4 1.14 17.78 -17.62
C THR A 4 1.09 19.28 -17.33
N TYR A 5 1.08 19.65 -16.05
CA TYR A 5 1.22 21.03 -15.56
C TYR A 5 2.50 21.73 -16.01
N GLY A 6 3.58 20.99 -16.27
CA GLY A 6 4.85 21.57 -16.72
C GLY A 6 4.78 22.17 -18.13
N TYR A 7 3.97 21.60 -19.03
CA TYR A 7 3.85 22.10 -20.40
C TYR A 7 3.09 23.42 -20.44
N TYR A 8 1.95 23.52 -19.76
CA TYR A 8 1.16 24.76 -19.72
C TYR A 8 1.95 25.93 -19.14
N TRP A 9 2.70 25.69 -18.05
CA TRP A 9 3.56 26.71 -17.46
C TRP A 9 4.69 27.13 -18.41
N TYR A 10 5.35 26.17 -19.07
CA TYR A 10 6.43 26.43 -20.01
C TYR A 10 5.98 27.21 -21.25
N PHE A 11 4.86 26.80 -21.87
CA PHE A 11 4.28 27.52 -23.01
C PHE A 11 3.75 28.89 -22.59
N GLY A 12 3.05 28.99 -21.46
CA GLY A 12 2.55 30.26 -20.92
C GLY A 12 3.66 31.26 -20.64
N PHE A 13 4.75 30.82 -20.00
CA PHE A 13 5.94 31.65 -19.79
C PHE A 13 6.57 32.11 -21.11
N SER A 14 6.66 31.21 -22.10
CA SER A 14 7.22 31.51 -23.42
C SER A 14 6.36 32.52 -24.21
N PHE A 15 5.03 32.45 -24.09
CA PHE A 15 4.12 33.45 -24.66
C PHE A 15 4.28 34.81 -23.96
N GLY A 16 4.37 34.81 -22.63
CA GLY A 16 4.64 36.02 -21.85
C GLY A 16 5.96 36.69 -22.25
N LEU A 17 7.01 35.90 -22.49
CA LEU A 17 8.30 36.40 -22.96
C LEU A 17 8.20 37.04 -24.35
N GLY A 18 7.54 36.38 -25.31
CA GLY A 18 7.37 36.95 -26.65
C GLY A 18 6.52 38.23 -26.64
N PHE A 19 5.49 38.29 -25.81
CA PHE A 19 4.73 39.53 -25.59
C PHE A 19 5.60 40.64 -25.00
N LEU A 20 6.42 40.32 -23.99
CA LEU A 20 7.34 41.27 -23.37
C LEU A 20 8.37 41.80 -24.38
N VAL A 21 8.90 40.95 -25.25
CA VAL A 21 9.81 41.34 -26.34
C VAL A 21 9.15 42.35 -27.29
N LEU A 22 7.87 42.17 -27.63
CA LEU A 22 7.12 43.13 -28.44
C LEU A 22 6.84 44.45 -27.69
N VAL A 23 6.51 44.39 -26.39
CA VAL A 23 6.37 45.59 -25.55
C VAL A 23 7.69 46.36 -25.48
N ALA A 24 8.81 45.66 -25.33
CA ALA A 24 10.15 46.26 -25.34
C ALA A 24 10.43 46.96 -26.67
N PHE A 25 10.05 46.36 -27.81
CA PHE A 25 10.13 47.04 -29.11
C PHE A 25 9.37 48.37 -29.10
N PHE A 26 8.11 48.40 -28.68
CA PHE A 26 7.32 49.63 -28.63
C PHE A 26 7.93 50.69 -27.71
N LEU A 27 8.46 50.30 -26.55
CA LEU A 27 9.14 51.22 -25.64
C LEU A 27 10.42 51.80 -26.23
N LEU A 28 11.23 50.99 -26.91
CA LEU A 28 12.45 51.47 -27.56
C LEU A 28 12.14 52.39 -28.75
N GLN A 29 11.08 52.07 -29.51
CA GLN A 29 10.56 52.91 -30.59
C GLN A 29 10.07 54.27 -30.05
N TRP A 30 9.34 54.26 -28.93
CA TRP A 30 8.92 55.47 -28.22
C TRP A 30 10.11 56.33 -27.79
N LEU A 31 11.20 55.70 -27.34
CA LEU A 31 12.44 56.37 -26.97
C LEU A 31 13.32 56.78 -28.18
N HIS A 32 12.84 56.58 -29.41
CA HIS A 32 13.54 56.89 -30.65
C HIS A 32 14.90 56.19 -30.79
N ILE A 33 15.05 55.02 -30.15
CA ILE A 33 16.25 54.19 -30.27
C ILE A 33 16.15 53.38 -31.57
N PRO A 34 17.20 53.33 -32.41
CA PRO A 34 17.17 52.51 -33.63
C PRO A 34 17.05 51.02 -33.30
N THR A 35 15.90 50.40 -33.59
CA THR A 35 15.61 48.99 -33.26
C THR A 35 15.32 48.08 -34.45
N GLY A 36 15.51 48.59 -35.68
CA GLY A 36 15.21 47.84 -36.91
C GLY A 36 13.73 47.86 -37.29
N ASN A 37 13.33 46.96 -38.18
CA ASN A 37 11.97 46.90 -38.70
C ASN A 37 11.05 46.10 -37.77
N PHE A 38 9.84 46.59 -37.51
CA PHE A 38 8.80 45.85 -36.78
C PHE A 38 8.58 44.42 -37.31
N ILE A 39 8.66 44.23 -38.63
CA ILE A 39 8.52 42.92 -39.29
C ILE A 39 9.57 41.91 -38.80
N ASP A 40 10.81 42.35 -38.55
CA ASP A 40 11.88 41.49 -38.01
C ASP A 40 11.55 41.00 -36.60
N TRP A 41 10.94 41.85 -35.77
CA TRP A 41 10.54 41.48 -34.41
C TRP A 41 9.38 40.48 -34.40
N VAL A 42 8.37 40.71 -35.24
CA VAL A 42 7.23 39.80 -35.38
C VAL A 42 7.69 38.45 -35.91
N ILE A 43 8.53 38.42 -36.95
CA ILE A 43 9.08 37.18 -37.50
C ILE A 43 9.99 36.48 -36.49
N GLY A 44 10.79 37.22 -35.72
CA GLY A 44 11.60 36.68 -34.64
C GLY A 44 10.77 35.98 -33.57
N VAL A 45 9.73 36.63 -33.06
CA VAL A 45 8.83 36.06 -32.04
C VAL A 45 8.02 34.88 -32.59
N ALA A 46 7.48 35.00 -33.80
CA ALA A 46 6.73 33.92 -34.45
C ALA A 46 7.61 32.70 -34.73
N SER A 47 8.82 32.90 -35.27
CA SER A 47 9.78 31.83 -35.51
C SER A 47 10.25 31.18 -34.21
N PHE A 48 10.43 31.95 -33.14
CA PHE A 48 10.76 31.41 -31.82
C PHE A 48 9.68 30.44 -31.31
N TRP A 49 8.40 30.86 -31.32
CA TRP A 49 7.31 29.97 -30.87
C TRP A 49 7.12 28.76 -31.76
N TRP A 50 7.23 28.95 -33.08
CA TRP A 50 7.19 27.86 -34.03
C TRP A 50 8.32 26.86 -33.78
N LEU A 51 9.55 27.34 -33.61
CA LEU A 51 10.71 26.52 -33.28
C LEU A 51 10.50 25.73 -31.99
N LEU A 52 9.99 26.39 -30.95
CA LEU A 52 9.70 25.76 -29.68
C LEU A 52 8.70 24.61 -29.84
N ALA A 53 7.67 24.77 -30.68
CA ALA A 53 6.69 23.72 -30.97
C ALA A 53 7.32 22.55 -31.75
N ILE A 54 8.00 22.80 -32.88
CA ILE A 54 8.56 21.74 -33.73
C ILE A 54 9.74 21.01 -33.08
N VAL A 55 10.47 21.69 -32.20
CA VAL A 55 11.58 21.10 -31.43
C VAL A 55 11.03 20.29 -30.26
N THR A 56 9.90 20.67 -29.67
CA THR A 56 9.41 19.99 -28.47
C THR A 56 8.53 18.80 -28.81
N VAL A 57 7.46 19.00 -29.59
CA VAL A 57 6.39 18.00 -29.71
C VAL A 57 6.83 16.73 -30.45
N PRO A 58 7.37 16.80 -31.68
CA PRO A 58 7.75 15.60 -32.45
C PRO A 58 8.83 14.77 -31.76
N TRP A 59 9.87 15.42 -31.23
CA TRP A 59 10.96 14.73 -30.53
C TRP A 59 10.48 14.08 -29.24
N ASN A 60 9.60 14.73 -28.47
CA ASN A 60 9.01 14.10 -27.28
C ASN A 60 8.23 12.84 -27.66
N VAL A 61 7.34 12.92 -28.67
CA VAL A 61 6.55 11.77 -29.13
C VAL A 61 7.46 10.63 -29.61
N TYR A 62 8.53 10.95 -30.35
CA TYR A 62 9.49 9.95 -30.81
C TYR A 62 10.15 9.17 -29.67
N PHE A 63 10.70 9.87 -28.67
CA PHE A 63 11.39 9.22 -27.54
C PHE A 63 10.41 8.55 -26.57
N ASP A 64 9.24 9.13 -26.35
CA ASP A 64 8.19 8.51 -25.54
C ASP A 64 7.73 7.19 -26.15
N ALA A 65 7.55 7.13 -27.47
CA ALA A 65 7.25 5.89 -28.16
C ALA A 65 8.39 4.85 -28.05
N LYS A 66 9.66 5.31 -28.01
CA LYS A 66 10.81 4.42 -27.77
C LYS A 66 10.86 3.88 -26.34
N GLU A 67 10.50 4.69 -25.34
CA GLU A 67 10.37 4.27 -23.94
C GLU A 67 9.30 3.18 -23.80
N VAL A 68 8.11 3.43 -24.33
CA VAL A 68 7.00 2.46 -24.30
C VAL A 68 7.38 1.16 -25.02
N ALA A 69 8.05 1.24 -26.17
CA ALA A 69 8.51 0.05 -26.89
C ALA A 69 9.55 -0.76 -26.08
N ALA A 70 10.44 -0.09 -25.34
CA ALA A 70 11.43 -0.75 -24.50
C ALA A 70 10.81 -1.43 -23.27
N GLU A 71 9.83 -0.79 -22.63
CA GLU A 71 9.08 -1.38 -21.51
C GLU A 71 8.26 -2.59 -21.95
N ALA A 72 7.63 -2.51 -23.11
CA ALA A 72 6.87 -3.61 -23.66
C ALA A 72 7.77 -4.81 -24.03
N ALA A 73 8.98 -4.56 -24.57
CA ALA A 73 9.96 -5.61 -24.80
C ALA A 73 10.39 -6.30 -23.49
N SER A 74 10.72 -5.52 -22.45
CA SER A 74 11.04 -6.06 -21.11
C SER A 74 9.87 -6.88 -20.53
N SER A 75 8.62 -6.47 -20.80
CA SER A 75 7.44 -7.19 -20.35
C SER A 75 7.25 -8.52 -21.09
N GLN A 76 7.49 -8.54 -22.41
CA GLN A 76 7.44 -9.75 -23.23
C GLN A 76 8.50 -10.77 -22.84
N ASP A 77 9.74 -10.32 -22.62
CA ASP A 77 10.85 -11.16 -22.15
C ASP A 77 10.53 -11.85 -20.81
N LYS A 78 9.62 -11.25 -20.03
CA LYS A 78 9.16 -11.74 -18.72
C LYS A 78 7.82 -12.48 -18.77
N GLY A 79 7.35 -12.84 -19.97
CA GLY A 79 6.13 -13.62 -20.17
C GLY A 79 4.83 -12.86 -19.89
N ILE A 80 4.86 -11.53 -19.78
CA ILE A 80 3.67 -10.70 -19.61
C ILE A 80 3.06 -10.44 -20.99
N SER A 81 1.79 -10.77 -21.16
CA SER A 81 1.09 -10.54 -22.42
C SER A 81 0.96 -9.05 -22.71
N VAL A 82 1.56 -8.62 -23.81
CA VAL A 82 1.40 -7.27 -24.37
C VAL A 82 0.63 -7.36 -25.67
N ASP A 83 -0.38 -6.51 -25.87
CA ASP A 83 -1.15 -6.46 -27.11
C ASP A 83 -0.24 -6.08 -28.30
N SER A 84 -0.11 -7.03 -29.23
CA SER A 84 0.65 -6.85 -30.47
C SER A 84 0.15 -5.68 -31.33
N LYS A 85 -1.16 -5.36 -31.30
CA LYS A 85 -1.73 -4.23 -32.03
C LYS A 85 -1.22 -2.90 -31.46
N GLN A 86 -1.20 -2.77 -30.13
CA GLN A 86 -0.68 -1.59 -29.45
C GLN A 86 0.82 -1.40 -29.73
N LEU A 87 1.60 -2.49 -29.74
CA LEU A 87 3.02 -2.44 -30.08
C LEU A 87 3.29 -1.97 -31.52
N ASN A 88 2.50 -2.45 -32.48
CA ASN A 88 2.61 -2.00 -33.87
C ASN A 88 2.23 -0.53 -34.05
N TYR A 89 1.21 -0.07 -33.31
CA TYR A 89 0.86 1.34 -33.27
C TYR A 89 2.02 2.20 -32.73
N VAL A 90 2.61 1.82 -31.59
CA VAL A 90 3.77 2.53 -31.01
C VAL A 90 4.95 2.60 -31.98
N LYS A 91 5.26 1.51 -32.69
CA LYS A 91 6.32 1.50 -33.73
C LYS A 91 6.01 2.45 -34.88
N THR A 92 4.75 2.50 -35.32
CA THR A 92 4.30 3.39 -36.40
C THR A 92 4.38 4.85 -35.97
N VAL A 93 3.90 5.17 -34.76
CA VAL A 93 4.00 6.51 -34.16
C VAL A 93 5.45 6.95 -34.02
N SER A 94 6.35 6.07 -33.55
CA SER A 94 7.78 6.39 -33.43
C SER A 94 8.38 6.75 -34.80
N ARG A 95 8.18 5.93 -35.83
CA ARG A 95 8.69 6.22 -37.17
C ARG A 95 8.10 7.50 -37.77
N GLY A 96 6.78 7.68 -37.63
CA GLY A 96 6.09 8.88 -38.10
C GLY A 96 6.58 10.15 -37.40
N ALA A 97 6.75 10.12 -36.09
CA ALA A 97 7.23 11.27 -35.31
C ALA A 97 8.66 11.68 -35.70
N LEU A 98 9.54 10.72 -36.00
CA LEU A 98 10.89 11.02 -36.50
C LEU A 98 10.85 11.72 -37.87
N LEU A 99 10.05 11.18 -38.80
CA LEU A 99 9.90 11.78 -40.12
C LEU A 99 9.31 13.18 -40.04
N VAL A 100 8.25 13.35 -39.24
CA VAL A 100 7.63 14.66 -38.99
C VAL A 100 8.62 15.63 -38.35
N ALA A 101 9.42 15.19 -37.38
CA ALA A 101 10.44 16.03 -36.77
C ALA A 101 11.44 16.54 -37.82
N ILE A 102 12.04 15.64 -38.58
CA ILE A 102 13.06 16.00 -39.59
C ILE A 102 12.45 16.88 -40.68
N ALA A 103 11.28 16.51 -41.21
CA ALA A 103 10.60 17.26 -42.26
C ALA A 103 10.24 18.68 -41.80
N LEU A 104 9.67 18.83 -40.59
CA LEU A 104 9.30 20.15 -40.06
C LEU A 104 10.53 21.04 -39.89
N HIS A 105 11.65 20.53 -39.38
CA HIS A 105 12.85 21.35 -39.22
C HIS A 105 13.44 21.73 -40.58
N PHE A 106 13.53 20.79 -41.53
CA PHE A 106 14.07 21.07 -42.85
C PHE A 106 13.21 22.09 -43.62
N LEU A 107 11.89 21.90 -43.66
CA LEU A 107 10.97 22.82 -44.31
C LEU A 107 10.95 24.19 -43.63
N SER A 108 11.03 24.23 -42.30
CA SER A 108 11.10 25.50 -41.56
C SER A 108 12.41 26.24 -41.81
N ALA A 109 13.54 25.52 -41.85
CA ALA A 109 14.84 26.09 -42.16
C ALA A 109 14.87 26.66 -43.57
N LEU A 110 14.30 25.95 -44.54
CA LEU A 110 14.18 26.41 -45.93
C LEU A 110 13.29 27.65 -46.02
N GLY A 111 12.09 27.62 -45.43
CA GLY A 111 11.18 28.77 -45.46
C GLY A 111 11.76 30.02 -44.79
N LEU A 112 12.43 29.87 -43.64
CA LEU A 112 13.10 30.99 -42.96
C LEU A 112 14.28 31.53 -43.76
N TYR A 113 15.03 30.66 -44.45
CA TYR A 113 16.10 31.06 -45.35
C TYR A 113 15.56 31.83 -46.56
N GLU A 114 14.48 31.35 -47.18
CA GLU A 114 13.83 32.02 -48.31
C GLU A 114 13.31 33.41 -47.92
N LEU A 115 12.70 33.57 -46.74
CA LEU A 115 12.28 34.88 -46.22
C LEU A 115 13.46 35.87 -46.11
N ALA A 116 14.65 35.39 -45.72
CA ALA A 116 15.84 36.21 -45.67
C ALA A 116 16.44 36.50 -47.05
N ALA A 117 16.47 35.49 -47.93
CA ALA A 117 16.97 35.62 -49.30
C ALA A 117 16.13 36.59 -50.14
N LEU A 118 14.82 36.65 -49.90
CA LEU A 118 13.89 37.61 -50.52
C LEU A 118 13.96 39.02 -49.90
N GLY A 119 14.79 39.22 -48.86
CA GLY A 119 14.94 40.51 -48.20
C GLY A 119 13.77 40.92 -47.29
N ILE A 120 12.87 39.99 -46.94
CA ILE A 120 11.72 40.26 -46.07
C ILE A 120 12.18 40.46 -44.63
N SER A 121 13.10 39.61 -44.15
CA SER A 121 13.65 39.72 -42.81
C SER A 121 15.06 39.14 -42.70
N SER A 122 15.99 39.94 -42.18
CA SER A 122 17.38 39.51 -41.94
C SER A 122 17.47 38.41 -40.86
N VAL A 123 16.50 38.38 -39.94
CA VAL A 123 16.39 37.38 -38.87
C VAL A 123 16.23 35.97 -39.43
N GLY A 124 15.70 35.82 -40.65
CA GLY A 124 15.48 34.52 -41.28
C GLY A 124 16.77 33.69 -41.45
N TYR A 125 17.93 34.31 -41.69
CA TYR A 125 19.21 33.58 -41.77
C TYR A 125 19.58 32.94 -40.41
N VAL A 126 19.47 33.72 -39.33
CA VAL A 126 19.78 33.25 -37.97
C VAL A 126 18.78 32.18 -37.53
N SER A 127 17.48 32.41 -37.78
CA SER A 127 16.43 31.45 -37.43
C SER A 127 16.54 30.15 -38.24
N SER A 128 16.92 30.22 -39.52
CA SER A 128 17.19 29.02 -40.34
C SER A 128 18.34 28.20 -39.79
N PHE A 129 19.48 28.84 -39.48
CA PHE A 129 20.61 28.17 -38.84
C PHE A 129 20.24 27.55 -37.49
N ALA A 130 19.54 28.31 -36.63
CA ALA A 130 19.06 27.84 -35.34
C ALA A 130 18.15 26.61 -35.48
N THR A 131 17.28 26.59 -36.49
CA THR A 131 16.40 25.45 -36.81
C THR A 131 17.21 24.19 -37.10
N LEU A 132 18.22 24.29 -37.97
CA LEU A 132 19.08 23.15 -38.30
C LEU A 132 19.88 22.68 -37.08
N LEU A 133 20.43 23.61 -36.29
CA LEU A 133 21.16 23.27 -35.07
C LEU A 133 20.28 22.54 -34.05
N LEU A 134 19.06 23.03 -33.83
CA LEU A 134 18.11 22.43 -32.89
C LEU A 134 17.61 21.05 -33.33
N THR A 135 17.70 20.74 -34.63
CA THR A 135 17.43 19.40 -35.17
C THR A 135 18.34 18.35 -34.54
N ALA A 136 19.59 18.69 -34.18
CA ALA A 136 20.53 17.78 -33.54
C ALA A 136 20.56 17.94 -32.01
N LEU A 137 20.52 19.18 -31.52
CA LEU A 137 20.72 19.45 -30.09
C LEU A 137 19.61 18.88 -29.21
N ARG A 138 18.35 19.09 -29.61
CA ARG A 138 17.21 18.60 -28.83
C ARG A 138 17.14 17.07 -28.73
N PRO A 139 17.24 16.30 -29.83
CA PRO A 139 17.25 14.86 -29.72
C PRO A 139 18.47 14.32 -28.98
N ALA A 140 19.61 15.00 -28.99
CA ALA A 140 20.74 14.60 -28.15
C ALA A 140 20.37 14.65 -26.65
N ILE A 141 19.75 15.75 -26.19
CA ILE A 141 19.28 15.89 -24.81
C ILE A 141 18.23 14.83 -24.46
N ARG A 142 17.22 14.65 -25.34
CA ARG A 142 16.17 13.64 -25.13
C ARG A 142 16.71 12.22 -25.19
N GLY A 143 17.70 11.95 -26.03
CA GLY A 143 18.40 10.68 -26.11
C GLY A 143 19.17 10.36 -24.83
N TYR A 144 19.84 11.35 -24.23
CA TYR A 144 20.45 11.19 -22.91
C TYR A 144 19.40 10.88 -21.83
N GLN A 145 18.27 11.60 -21.82
CA GLN A 145 17.18 11.32 -20.87
C GLN A 145 16.62 9.90 -21.04
N TYR A 146 16.42 9.46 -22.29
CA TYR A 146 16.02 8.09 -22.60
C TYR A 146 17.04 7.06 -22.09
N LEU A 147 18.34 7.32 -22.27
CA LEU A 147 19.39 6.44 -21.76
C LEU A 147 19.39 6.38 -20.23
N ALA A 148 19.30 7.54 -19.57
CA ALA A 148 19.21 7.63 -18.12
C ALA A 148 17.97 6.91 -17.58
N TYR A 149 16.82 7.06 -18.26
CA TYR A 149 15.59 6.33 -17.96
C TYR A 149 15.82 4.81 -18.04
N ARG A 150 16.42 4.34 -19.14
CA ARG A 150 16.68 2.91 -19.36
C ARG A 150 17.64 2.34 -18.33
N LEU A 151 18.72 3.04 -18.01
CA LEU A 151 19.67 2.65 -16.96
C LEU A 151 19.00 2.62 -15.58
N SER A 152 18.15 3.60 -15.27
CA SER A 152 17.38 3.63 -14.02
C SER A 152 16.41 2.46 -13.92
N SER A 153 15.70 2.12 -15.01
CA SER A 153 14.82 0.96 -15.07
C SER A 153 15.58 -0.33 -14.82
N ILE A 154 16.71 -0.55 -15.51
CA ILE A 154 17.57 -1.72 -15.31
C ILE A 154 18.08 -1.77 -13.86
N ARG A 155 18.56 -0.66 -13.31
CA ARG A 155 19.02 -0.58 -11.92
C ARG A 155 17.90 -0.94 -10.93
N LYS A 156 16.67 -0.50 -11.19
CA LYS A 156 15.52 -0.82 -10.34
C LYS A 156 15.21 -2.31 -10.37
N GLU A 157 15.27 -2.93 -11.54
CA GLU A 157 15.10 -4.38 -11.71
C GLU A 157 16.19 -5.17 -10.98
N ILE A 158 17.45 -4.71 -11.02
CA ILE A 158 18.55 -5.34 -10.27
C ILE A 158 18.37 -5.18 -8.76
N LYS A 159 17.93 -4.00 -8.30
CA LYS A 159 17.80 -3.71 -6.87
C LYS A 159 16.59 -4.37 -6.23
N TYR A 160 15.50 -4.52 -6.97
CA TYR A 160 14.24 -5.10 -6.51
C TYR A 160 13.72 -6.07 -7.58
N PRO A 161 14.25 -7.30 -7.62
CA PRO A 161 13.73 -8.35 -8.50
C PRO A 161 12.23 -8.56 -8.25
N ARG A 162 11.48 -8.93 -9.29
CA ARG A 162 10.04 -9.20 -9.11
C ARG A 162 9.82 -10.49 -8.33
N GLU A 163 10.79 -11.38 -8.33
CA GLU A 163 10.87 -12.61 -7.55
C GLU A 163 10.78 -12.30 -6.06
N ASP A 164 11.51 -11.30 -5.57
CA ASP A 164 11.46 -10.86 -4.18
C ASP A 164 10.08 -10.29 -3.82
N ILE A 165 9.40 -9.62 -4.76
CA ILE A 165 8.04 -9.10 -4.57
C ILE A 165 7.02 -10.26 -4.53
N LEU A 166 7.19 -11.28 -5.39
CA LEU A 166 6.36 -12.49 -5.37
C LEU A 166 6.56 -13.27 -4.08
N GLU A 167 7.81 -13.41 -3.64
CA GLU A 167 8.15 -14.03 -2.36
C GLU A 167 7.52 -13.26 -1.21
N LEU A 168 7.64 -11.93 -1.19
CA LEU A 168 7.01 -11.09 -0.17
C LEU A 168 5.49 -11.25 -0.16
N ARG A 169 4.84 -11.27 -1.33
CA ARG A 169 3.39 -11.48 -1.44
C ARG A 169 2.99 -12.86 -0.91
N ASN A 170 3.76 -13.90 -1.21
CA ASN A 170 3.52 -15.24 -0.70
C ASN A 170 3.69 -15.32 0.81
N ARG A 171 4.76 -14.72 1.35
CA ARG A 171 5.00 -14.61 2.81
C ARG A 171 3.87 -13.83 3.48
N PHE A 172 3.37 -12.77 2.86
CA PHE A 172 2.24 -11.99 3.36
C PHE A 172 0.94 -12.80 3.38
N ASN A 173 0.61 -13.51 2.29
CA ASN A 173 -0.56 -14.39 2.24
C ASN A 173 -0.49 -15.50 3.30
N LEU A 174 0.71 -16.04 3.54
CA LEU A 174 0.93 -17.03 4.60
C LEU A 174 0.71 -16.42 5.99
N LEU A 175 1.21 -15.20 6.22
CA LEU A 175 1.03 -14.48 7.47
C LEU A 175 -0.46 -14.18 7.72
N GLU A 176 -1.18 -13.68 6.72
CA GLU A 176 -2.63 -13.42 6.79
C GLU A 176 -3.42 -14.69 7.15
N LYS A 177 -3.12 -15.82 6.48
CA LYS A 177 -3.72 -17.12 6.83
C LYS A 177 -3.43 -17.54 8.27
N THR A 178 -2.20 -17.31 8.74
CA THR A 178 -1.79 -17.66 10.10
C THR A 178 -2.52 -16.79 11.12
N VAL A 179 -2.62 -15.48 10.87
CA VAL A 179 -3.36 -14.54 11.73
C VAL A 179 -4.84 -14.89 11.78
N ASN A 180 -5.46 -15.19 10.64
CA ASN A 180 -6.87 -15.59 10.60
C ASN A 180 -7.10 -16.91 11.36
N ALA A 181 -6.23 -17.91 11.19
CA ALA A 181 -6.32 -19.17 11.93
C ALA A 181 -6.14 -18.98 13.45
N LEU A 182 -5.27 -18.05 13.88
CA LEU A 182 -5.12 -17.69 15.28
C LEU A 182 -6.37 -16.97 15.80
N ASN A 183 -6.90 -16.03 15.03
CA ASN A 183 -8.11 -15.30 15.37
C ASN A 183 -9.31 -16.25 15.54
N ASP A 184 -9.49 -17.21 14.63
CA ASP A 184 -10.55 -18.21 14.72
C ASP A 184 -10.44 -19.08 15.99
N LYS A 185 -9.22 -19.42 16.40
CA LYS A 185 -8.97 -20.19 17.63
C LYS A 185 -9.20 -19.37 18.90
N LEU A 186 -8.95 -18.06 18.84
CA LEU A 186 -9.04 -17.14 19.99
C LEU A 186 -10.36 -16.35 20.02
N ASN A 187 -11.27 -16.59 19.08
CA ASN A 187 -12.53 -15.88 19.00
C ASN A 187 -13.51 -16.31 20.11
N ALA A 188 -13.75 -15.42 21.07
CA ALA A 188 -14.67 -15.66 22.19
C ALA A 188 -16.16 -15.72 21.79
N ASP A 189 -16.51 -15.29 20.57
CA ASP A 189 -17.89 -15.39 20.07
C ASP A 189 -18.18 -16.77 19.44
N ASN A 190 -17.13 -17.51 19.05
CA ASN A 190 -17.30 -18.83 18.44
C ASN A 190 -17.37 -19.93 19.52
N PRO A 191 -18.50 -20.66 19.66
CA PRO A 191 -18.68 -21.67 20.72
C PRO A 191 -17.69 -22.83 20.68
N ASN A 192 -17.08 -23.06 19.52
CA ASN A 192 -16.11 -24.13 19.25
C ASN A 192 -14.66 -23.62 19.26
N SER A 193 -14.41 -22.32 19.49
CA SER A 193 -13.04 -21.82 19.61
C SER A 193 -12.35 -22.42 20.83
N TRP A 194 -11.01 -22.42 20.79
CA TRP A 194 -10.22 -22.96 21.89
C TRP A 194 -10.48 -22.18 23.19
N ILE A 195 -10.61 -20.86 23.11
CA ILE A 195 -10.86 -20.02 24.29
C ILE A 195 -12.22 -20.32 24.94
N ASN A 196 -13.29 -20.49 24.15
CA ASN A 196 -14.61 -20.85 24.66
C ASN A 196 -14.63 -22.25 25.29
N GLN A 197 -13.96 -23.21 24.66
CA GLN A 197 -13.86 -24.55 25.21
C GLN A 197 -13.11 -24.52 26.56
N GLN A 198 -12.06 -23.71 26.66
CA GLN A 198 -11.31 -23.54 27.89
C GLN A 198 -12.15 -22.89 28.99
N GLU A 199 -12.93 -21.86 28.67
CA GLU A 199 -13.84 -21.20 29.61
C GLU A 199 -14.94 -22.15 30.11
N LYS A 200 -15.57 -22.91 29.20
CA LYS A 200 -16.55 -23.95 29.58
C LYS A 200 -15.95 -25.03 30.49
N ASN A 201 -14.71 -25.45 30.22
CA ASN A 201 -14.03 -26.44 31.06
C ASN A 201 -13.68 -25.86 32.44
N TRP A 202 -13.30 -24.58 32.49
CA TRP A 202 -13.08 -23.86 33.74
C TRP A 202 -14.35 -23.79 34.59
N ASP A 203 -15.48 -23.43 33.99
CA ASP A 203 -16.77 -23.37 34.67
C ASP A 203 -17.24 -24.74 35.18
N ARG A 204 -17.07 -25.79 34.37
CA ARG A 204 -17.35 -27.17 34.81
C ARG A 204 -16.49 -27.57 36.00
N THR A 205 -15.18 -27.33 35.92
CA THR A 205 -14.24 -27.62 37.01
C THR A 205 -14.64 -26.87 38.28
N ARG A 206 -15.03 -25.59 38.15
CA ARG A 206 -15.51 -24.78 39.26
C ARG A 206 -16.78 -25.35 39.90
N GLN A 207 -17.74 -25.80 39.09
CA GLN A 207 -18.96 -26.43 39.60
C GLN A 207 -18.68 -27.75 40.30
N ASP A 208 -17.78 -28.57 39.76
CA ASP A 208 -17.37 -29.84 40.38
C ASP A 208 -16.69 -29.60 41.74
N VAL A 209 -15.82 -28.60 41.84
CA VAL A 209 -15.20 -28.20 43.11
C VAL A 209 -16.26 -27.76 44.13
N ILE A 210 -17.23 -26.94 43.73
CA ILE A 210 -18.35 -26.52 44.61
C ILE A 210 -19.16 -27.74 45.07
N LYS A 211 -19.44 -28.68 44.17
CA LYS A 211 -20.19 -29.90 44.48
C LYS A 211 -19.45 -30.78 45.47
N ILE A 212 -18.14 -30.94 45.30
CA ILE A 212 -17.28 -31.68 46.25
C ILE A 212 -17.29 -31.00 47.61
N ALA A 213 -17.16 -29.68 47.67
CA ALA A 213 -17.23 -28.94 48.94
C ALA A 213 -18.57 -29.17 49.67
N LEU A 214 -19.70 -29.07 48.97
CA LEU A 214 -21.01 -29.34 49.55
C LEU A 214 -21.18 -30.79 50.02
N GLN A 215 -20.59 -31.75 49.32
CA GLN A 215 -20.58 -33.16 49.75
C GLN A 215 -19.75 -33.35 51.02
N LEU A 216 -18.62 -32.65 51.15
CA LEU A 216 -17.81 -32.66 52.37
C LEU A 216 -18.59 -32.08 53.55
N ASP A 217 -19.20 -30.91 53.39
CA ASP A 217 -20.03 -30.29 54.44
C ASP A 217 -21.17 -31.22 54.89
N LYS A 218 -21.82 -31.89 53.94
CA LYS A 218 -22.89 -32.86 54.23
C LYS A 218 -22.37 -34.08 54.99
N LEU A 219 -21.20 -34.60 54.59
CA LEU A 219 -20.57 -35.74 55.28
C LEU A 219 -20.14 -35.35 56.70
N GLU A 220 -19.59 -34.15 56.90
CA GLU A 220 -19.21 -33.63 58.21
C GLU A 220 -20.42 -33.46 59.13
N ALA A 221 -21.52 -32.88 58.61
CA ALA A 221 -22.76 -32.74 59.34
C ALA A 221 -23.39 -34.10 59.70
N LYS A 222 -23.42 -35.05 58.76
CA LYS A 222 -23.93 -36.42 59.00
C LYS A 222 -23.10 -37.14 60.06
N ASN A 223 -21.78 -37.07 59.96
CA ASN A 223 -20.88 -37.68 60.92
C ASN A 223 -21.06 -37.10 62.32
N SER A 224 -21.21 -35.77 62.42
CA SER A 224 -21.47 -35.09 63.70
C SER A 224 -22.80 -35.52 64.33
N LEU A 225 -23.85 -35.64 63.51
CA LEU A 225 -25.16 -36.15 63.95
C LEU A 225 -25.09 -37.61 64.40
N GLU A 226 -24.44 -38.49 63.64
CA GLU A 226 -24.25 -39.90 64.01
C GLU A 226 -23.46 -40.03 65.32
N HIS A 227 -22.41 -39.23 65.52
CA HIS A 227 -21.69 -39.19 66.79
C HIS A 227 -22.56 -38.73 67.96
N GLU A 228 -23.46 -37.77 67.76
CA GLU A 228 -24.41 -37.34 68.79
C GLU A 228 -25.44 -38.44 69.11
N GLU A 229 -25.93 -39.14 68.09
CA GLU A 229 -26.89 -40.25 68.23
C GLU A 229 -26.26 -41.43 68.97
N ILE A 230 -25.05 -41.86 68.57
CA ILE A 230 -24.27 -42.89 69.27
C ILE A 230 -24.02 -42.50 70.73
N SER A 231 -23.69 -41.23 70.99
CA SER A 231 -23.49 -40.72 72.37
C SER A 231 -24.78 -40.81 73.20
N LYS A 232 -25.93 -40.47 72.61
CA LYS A 232 -27.25 -40.60 73.27
C LYS A 232 -27.61 -42.06 73.53
N GLU A 233 -27.40 -42.94 72.56
CA GLU A 233 -27.66 -44.38 72.68
C GLU A 233 -26.79 -45.01 73.76
N ALA A 234 -25.49 -44.68 73.77
CA ALA A 234 -24.55 -45.11 74.81
C ALA A 234 -25.02 -44.66 76.21
N ARG A 235 -25.43 -43.39 76.37
CA ARG A 235 -25.99 -42.89 77.65
C ARG A 235 -27.25 -43.65 78.06
N LYS A 236 -28.16 -43.94 77.12
CA LYS A 236 -29.38 -44.70 77.39
C LYS A 236 -29.07 -46.13 77.82
N ALA A 237 -28.15 -46.82 77.13
CA ALA A 237 -27.72 -48.17 77.48
C ALA A 237 -27.06 -48.20 78.87
N ILE A 238 -26.22 -47.21 79.21
CA ILE A 238 -25.64 -47.07 80.55
C ILE A 238 -26.73 -46.88 81.61
N SER A 239 -27.74 -46.05 81.34
CA SER A 239 -28.87 -45.84 82.25
C SER A 239 -29.69 -47.12 82.49
N GLN A 240 -29.99 -47.87 81.42
CA GLN A 240 -30.71 -49.16 81.53
C GLN A 240 -29.90 -50.18 82.34
N LEU A 241 -28.60 -50.33 82.06
CA LEU A 241 -27.72 -51.19 82.84
C LEU A 241 -27.64 -50.76 84.32
N THR A 242 -27.70 -49.45 84.59
CA THR A 242 -27.71 -48.91 85.96
C THR A 242 -29.04 -49.17 86.67
N GLU A 243 -30.17 -49.01 85.98
CA GLU A 243 -31.50 -49.38 86.49
C GLU A 243 -31.60 -50.88 86.75
N ASP A 244 -31.16 -51.72 85.83
CA ASP A 244 -31.12 -53.17 85.98
C ASP A 244 -30.21 -53.58 87.15
N SER A 245 -29.05 -52.93 87.30
CA SER A 245 -28.17 -53.12 88.46
C SER A 245 -28.85 -52.72 89.77
N ASN A 246 -29.60 -51.61 89.80
CA ASN A 246 -30.36 -51.16 90.98
C ASN A 246 -31.54 -52.09 91.31
N PHE A 247 -32.25 -52.58 90.29
CA PHE A 247 -33.30 -53.60 90.46
C PHE A 247 -32.72 -54.88 91.04
N LEU A 248 -31.61 -55.38 90.49
CA LEU A 248 -30.92 -56.56 91.04
C LEU A 248 -30.43 -56.31 92.47
N HIS A 249 -29.99 -55.10 92.80
CA HIS A 249 -29.64 -54.72 94.15
C HIS A 249 -30.86 -54.72 95.09
N GLN A 250 -32.01 -54.18 94.66
CA GLN A 250 -33.26 -54.21 95.43
C GLN A 250 -33.81 -55.63 95.62
N VAL A 251 -33.76 -56.47 94.58
CA VAL A 251 -34.13 -57.90 94.69
C VAL A 251 -33.20 -58.62 95.68
N ARG A 252 -31.90 -58.32 95.64
CA ARG A 252 -30.94 -58.86 96.62
C ARG A 252 -31.26 -58.40 98.05
N GLU A 253 -31.62 -57.14 98.26
CA GLU A 253 -32.05 -56.61 99.56
C GLU A 253 -33.36 -57.26 100.06
N ILE A 254 -34.35 -57.49 99.18
CA ILE A 254 -35.59 -58.19 99.54
C ILE A 254 -35.33 -59.64 99.93
N ILE A 255 -34.51 -60.37 99.16
CA ILE A 255 -34.12 -61.74 99.51
C ILE A 255 -33.38 -61.77 100.86
N ARG A 256 -32.54 -60.78 101.11
CA ARG A 256 -31.85 -60.65 102.40
C ARG A 256 -32.83 -60.39 103.54
N PHE A 257 -33.81 -59.50 103.34
CA PHE A 257 -34.86 -59.17 104.30
C PHE A 257 -35.74 -60.38 104.65
N VAL A 258 -36.20 -61.14 103.64
CA VAL A 258 -37.00 -62.37 103.82
C VAL A 258 -36.19 -63.47 104.53
N LYS A 259 -34.87 -63.50 104.37
CA LYS A 259 -34.01 -64.48 105.04
C LYS A 259 -33.69 -64.11 106.51
N THR A 260 -34.04 -62.91 106.95
CA THR A 260 -33.83 -62.41 108.33
C THR A 260 -35.11 -62.26 109.16
N ALA A 261 -36.29 -62.56 108.60
CA ALA A 261 -37.57 -62.64 109.30
C ALA A 261 -37.94 -64.11 109.57
#